data_AF-A0A239APL5-F1
#
_entry.id   AF-A0A239APL5-F1
#
_cell.length_a   1.000
_cell.length_b   1.000
_cell.length_c   1.000
_cell.angle_alpha   90.00
_cell.angle_beta   90.00
_cell.angle_gamma   90.00
#
_symmetry.space_group_name_H-M   'P 1'
#
loop_
_entity.id
_entity.type
_entity.pdbx_description
1 polymer ?
#
loop_
_entity_poly.entity_id
_entity_poly.type
_entity_poly.pdbx_seq_one_letter_code
_entity_poly.pdbx_strand_id
1 'polypeptide(L)'
;MAAVLPIFRGLRSRTVDHVTMTDRRMTSEEQAVVLAMLAQDFPGSEELRAQVPTAVVTGRCTCGCATIDLRVESAPRAASAPVQNGVLISAHLRDEGSGALLFVEDGYLSCFEVYSVEDEPAALPRPEQLIIESAATRHDDSGS
;
A
#
# COMPACT_ATOMS: atom_id res chain seq x y z
N MET A 1 -7.11 -36.66 -7.13
CA MET A 1 -6.73 -35.98 -5.87
C MET A 1 -5.33 -35.42 -6.06
N ALA A 2 -5.23 -34.18 -6.54
CA ALA A 2 -3.95 -33.48 -6.69
C ALA A 2 -3.63 -32.81 -5.35
N ALA A 3 -2.46 -33.12 -4.80
CA ALA A 3 -1.95 -32.52 -3.58
C ALA A 3 -1.51 -31.08 -3.88
N VAL A 4 -2.13 -30.13 -3.20
CA VAL A 4 -1.68 -28.73 -3.12
C VAL A 4 -0.38 -28.73 -2.32
N LEU A 5 0.75 -28.46 -3.00
CA LEU A 5 2.02 -28.24 -2.32
C LEU A 5 1.99 -26.88 -1.60
N PRO A 6 2.51 -26.80 -0.36
CA PRO A 6 2.61 -25.53 0.37
C PRO A 6 3.72 -24.67 -0.24
N ILE A 7 3.37 -23.48 -0.74
CA ILE A 7 4.30 -22.49 -1.32
C ILE A 7 5.11 -21.74 -0.24
N PHE A 8 4.92 -22.03 1.04
CA PHE A 8 5.68 -21.36 2.11
C PHE A 8 6.93 -22.15 2.51
N ARG A 9 7.99 -22.08 1.69
CA ARG A 9 9.32 -22.53 2.11
C ARG A 9 10.42 -21.74 1.41
N GLY A 10 10.71 -20.54 1.91
CA GLY A 10 11.86 -19.78 1.41
C GLY A 10 12.06 -18.35 1.91
N LEU A 11 11.04 -17.65 2.42
CA LEU A 11 11.25 -16.29 2.93
C LEU A 11 12.04 -16.33 4.24
N ARG A 12 13.37 -16.21 4.13
CA ARG A 12 14.14 -15.56 5.20
C ARG A 12 13.51 -14.18 5.37
N SER A 13 12.97 -13.90 6.55
CA SER A 13 12.60 -12.57 6.98
C SER A 13 13.84 -11.67 6.83
N ARG A 14 13.98 -11.02 5.67
CA ARG A 14 14.63 -9.72 5.61
C ARG A 14 13.58 -8.82 6.24
N THR A 15 13.80 -8.37 7.46
CA THR A 15 13.15 -7.14 7.89
C THR A 15 13.43 -6.14 6.77
N VAL A 16 12.37 -5.67 6.11
CA VAL A 16 12.49 -4.55 5.19
C VAL A 16 12.95 -3.41 6.08
N ASP A 17 14.24 -3.09 6.06
CA ASP A 17 14.77 -2.06 6.94
C ASP A 17 14.34 -0.72 6.33
N HIS A 18 13.49 0.01 7.03
CA HIS A 18 13.07 1.35 6.65
C HIS A 18 14.02 2.38 7.24
N VAL A 19 14.35 3.40 6.46
CA VAL A 19 15.11 4.56 6.95
C VAL A 19 14.17 5.75 7.08
N THR A 20 14.12 6.35 8.28
CA THR A 20 13.45 7.64 8.48
C THR A 20 14.16 8.71 7.65
N MET A 21 13.38 9.49 6.92
CA MET A 21 13.87 10.58 6.08
C MET A 21 13.31 11.92 6.53
N THR A 22 13.85 13.01 5.97
CA THR A 22 13.18 14.31 6.07
C THR A 22 11.82 14.22 5.39
N ASP A 23 10.78 14.58 6.14
CA ASP A 23 9.41 14.70 5.66
C ASP A 23 9.33 15.43 4.32
N ARG A 24 8.75 14.75 3.32
CA ARG A 24 8.48 15.33 2.01
C ARG A 24 7.06 15.03 1.56
N ARG A 25 6.56 15.81 0.62
CA ARG A 25 5.33 15.45 -0.09
C ARG A 25 5.57 14.22 -0.97
N MET A 26 4.50 13.46 -1.20
CA MET A 26 4.46 12.52 -2.30
C MET A 26 4.65 13.29 -3.61
N THR A 27 5.47 12.73 -4.51
CA THR A 27 5.60 13.20 -5.89
C THR A 27 4.29 12.99 -6.64
N SER A 28 4.11 13.68 -7.76
CA SER A 28 2.92 13.50 -8.61
C SER A 28 2.78 12.06 -9.13
N GLU A 29 3.90 11.37 -9.36
CA GLU A 29 3.91 9.98 -9.82
C GLU A 29 3.45 9.03 -8.70
N GLU A 30 4.00 9.18 -7.48
CA GLU A 30 3.55 8.41 -6.31
C GLU A 30 2.05 8.62 -6.03
N GLN A 31 1.58 9.87 -6.10
CA GLN A 31 0.16 10.17 -5.91
C GLN A 31 -0.71 9.52 -6.99
N ALA A 32 -0.28 9.55 -8.26
CA ALA A 32 -1.03 8.95 -9.36
C ALA A 32 -1.21 7.44 -9.18
N VAL A 33 -0.18 6.74 -8.70
CA VAL A 33 -0.23 5.29 -8.45
C VAL A 33 -1.15 4.96 -7.28
N VAL A 34 -1.00 5.67 -6.16
CA VAL A 34 -1.88 5.47 -4.99
C VAL A 34 -3.34 5.78 -5.34
N LEU A 35 -3.61 6.85 -6.09
CA LEU A 35 -4.96 7.18 -6.56
C LEU A 35 -5.51 6.12 -7.52
N ALA A 36 -4.67 5.52 -8.36
CA ALA A 36 -5.08 4.44 -9.25
C ALA A 36 -5.47 3.18 -8.47
N MET A 37 -4.74 2.83 -7.41
CA MET A 37 -5.15 1.75 -6.49
C MET A 37 -6.49 2.07 -5.81
N LEU A 38 -6.65 3.31 -5.36
CA LEU A 38 -7.88 3.79 -4.70
C LEU A 38 -9.04 4.06 -5.68
N ALA A 39 -8.89 3.88 -7.00
CA ALA A 39 -9.90 4.30 -7.99
C ALA A 39 -11.21 3.50 -7.91
N GLN A 40 -11.18 2.31 -7.34
CA GLN A 40 -12.37 1.51 -7.09
C GLN A 40 -13.16 2.00 -5.87
N ASP A 41 -14.48 1.83 -5.90
CA ASP A 41 -15.35 2.25 -4.81
C ASP A 41 -15.46 1.18 -3.72
N PHE A 42 -15.28 1.62 -2.48
CA PHE A 42 -15.44 0.84 -1.26
C PHE A 42 -15.66 1.80 -0.07
N PRO A 43 -16.16 1.32 1.09
CA PRO A 43 -16.31 2.15 2.28
C PRO A 43 -14.98 2.78 2.71
N GLY A 44 -14.88 4.11 2.73
CA GLY A 44 -13.64 4.83 3.05
C GLY A 44 -12.83 5.30 1.83
N SER A 45 -13.22 4.91 0.61
CA SER A 45 -12.45 5.25 -0.60
C SER A 45 -12.37 6.76 -0.85
N GLU A 46 -13.43 7.52 -0.59
CA GLU A 46 -13.42 8.99 -0.73
C GLU A 46 -12.51 9.66 0.30
N GLU A 47 -12.59 9.22 1.56
CA GLU A 47 -11.76 9.71 2.66
C GLU A 47 -10.28 9.47 2.34
N LEU A 48 -9.92 8.25 1.92
CA LEU A 48 -8.53 7.89 1.60
C LEU A 48 -8.01 8.63 0.36
N ARG A 49 -8.83 8.82 -0.67
CA ARG A 49 -8.45 9.66 -1.84
C ARG A 49 -8.18 11.10 -1.41
N ALA A 50 -8.97 11.65 -0.50
CA ALA A 50 -8.78 13.00 0.03
C ALA A 50 -7.51 13.16 0.88
N GLN A 51 -6.98 12.06 1.45
CA GLN A 51 -5.72 12.08 2.20
C GLN A 51 -4.50 12.26 1.29
N VAL A 52 -4.51 11.68 0.08
CA VAL A 52 -3.34 11.59 -0.83
C VAL A 52 -2.61 12.93 -1.05
N PRO A 53 -3.28 14.06 -1.35
CA PRO A 53 -2.59 15.34 -1.59
C PRO A 53 -1.88 15.90 -0.35
N THR A 54 -2.27 15.43 0.84
CA THR A 54 -1.78 15.94 2.14
C THR A 54 -0.93 14.92 2.90
N ALA A 55 -0.80 13.70 2.40
CA ALA A 55 0.11 12.70 2.95
C ALA A 55 1.57 13.17 2.86
N VAL A 56 2.36 12.76 3.84
CA VAL A 56 3.77 13.06 3.97
C VAL A 56 4.53 11.74 3.95
N VAL A 57 5.56 11.66 3.12
CA VAL A 57 6.50 10.54 3.13
C VAL A 57 7.48 10.76 4.27
N THR A 58 7.54 9.81 5.19
CA THR A 58 8.38 9.83 6.40
C THR A 58 9.53 8.83 6.35
N GLY A 59 9.45 7.84 5.44
CA GLY A 59 10.45 6.80 5.31
C GLY A 59 10.42 6.13 3.94
N ARG A 60 11.43 5.31 3.69
CA ARG A 60 11.56 4.47 2.49
C ARG A 60 12.25 3.16 2.82
N CYS A 61 12.07 2.16 1.97
CA CYS A 61 12.88 0.94 2.03
C CYS A 61 14.36 1.27 1.77
N THR A 62 15.27 0.66 2.55
CA THR A 62 16.71 0.72 2.31
C THR A 62 17.17 -0.18 1.16
N CYS A 63 16.33 -1.13 0.75
CA CYS A 63 16.57 -2.02 -0.39
C CYS A 63 16.57 -1.30 -1.74
N GLY A 64 16.04 -0.08 -1.83
CA GLY A 64 15.98 0.71 -3.05
C GLY A 64 14.72 0.52 -3.89
N CYS A 65 13.74 -0.27 -3.42
CA CYS A 65 12.42 -0.31 -4.07
C CYS A 65 11.65 0.99 -3.81
N ALA A 66 10.56 1.18 -4.56
CA ALA A 66 9.72 2.37 -4.46
C ALA A 66 8.77 2.40 -3.23
N THR A 67 8.97 1.54 -2.24
CA THR A 67 8.19 1.56 -0.98
C THR A 67 8.43 2.85 -0.20
N ILE A 68 7.33 3.47 0.25
CA ILE A 68 7.31 4.70 1.05
C ILE A 68 6.39 4.54 2.26
N ASP A 69 6.86 5.00 3.42
CA ASP A 69 6.04 5.14 4.62
C ASP A 69 5.32 6.49 4.57
N LEU A 70 4.06 6.49 4.96
CA LEU A 70 3.17 7.63 4.88
C LEU A 70 2.69 8.04 6.27
N ARG A 71 2.58 9.34 6.45
CA ARG A 71 1.90 9.95 7.60
C ARG A 71 0.87 10.94 7.09
N VAL A 72 -0.35 10.78 7.57
CA VAL A 72 -1.45 11.72 7.34
C VAL A 72 -1.69 12.46 8.65
N GLU A 73 -1.73 13.78 8.60
CA GLU A 73 -2.16 14.56 9.76
C GLU A 73 -3.67 14.39 9.95
N SER A 74 -4.07 13.96 11.14
CA SER A 74 -5.46 13.68 11.50
C SER A 74 -6.32 14.94 11.53
N ALA A 75 -7.62 14.76 11.82
CA ALA A 75 -8.62 15.83 11.81
C ALA A 75 -8.15 17.11 12.56
N PRO A 76 -8.47 18.31 12.04
CA PRO A 76 -9.48 18.58 11.01
C PRO A 76 -8.98 18.41 9.56
N ARG A 77 -7.72 18.00 9.35
CA ARG A 77 -7.11 17.99 8.01
C ARG A 77 -7.54 16.81 7.15
N ALA A 78 -7.81 15.66 7.76
CA ALA A 78 -8.28 14.46 7.07
C ALA A 78 -9.23 13.63 7.94
N ALA A 79 -10.28 13.11 7.31
CA ALA A 79 -11.16 12.11 7.91
C ALA A 79 -10.51 10.72 7.88
N SER A 80 -10.68 9.95 8.95
CA SER A 80 -10.30 8.53 9.00
C SER A 80 -11.29 7.68 8.20
N ALA A 81 -10.79 6.70 7.46
CA ALA A 81 -11.63 5.72 6.79
C ALA A 81 -12.24 4.70 7.79
N PRO A 82 -13.35 4.02 7.44
CA PRO A 82 -13.91 2.95 8.26
C PRO A 82 -12.98 1.74 8.40
N VAL A 83 -12.14 1.46 7.40
CA VAL A 83 -11.13 0.40 7.48
C VAL A 83 -9.98 0.89 8.36
N GLN A 84 -9.77 0.25 9.51
CA GLN A 84 -8.83 0.76 10.50
C GLN A 84 -7.38 0.37 10.20
N ASN A 85 -7.09 -0.94 10.03
CA ASN A 85 -5.70 -1.42 10.03
C ASN A 85 -5.47 -2.55 9.02
N GLY A 86 -4.27 -2.57 8.41
CA GLY A 86 -3.76 -3.67 7.59
C GLY A 86 -3.63 -3.36 6.10
N VAL A 87 -3.54 -4.41 5.28
CA VAL A 87 -3.50 -4.27 3.81
C VAL A 87 -4.90 -3.87 3.32
N LEU A 88 -5.00 -2.67 2.76
CA LEU A 88 -6.22 -2.15 2.17
C LEU A 88 -6.42 -2.68 0.74
N ILE A 89 -5.39 -2.63 -0.10
CA ILE A 89 -5.47 -3.02 -1.52
C ILE A 89 -4.21 -3.80 -1.91
N SER A 90 -4.40 -4.91 -2.63
CA SER A 90 -3.35 -5.67 -3.31
C SER A 90 -3.44 -5.49 -4.82
N ALA A 91 -2.31 -5.29 -5.48
CA ALA A 91 -2.20 -5.21 -6.93
C ALA A 91 -1.05 -6.07 -7.47
N HIS A 92 -1.40 -6.89 -8.47
CA HIS A 92 -0.54 -7.42 -9.52
C HIS A 92 0.14 -6.29 -10.33
N LEU A 93 1.44 -6.39 -10.63
CA LEU A 93 1.97 -5.74 -11.82
C LEU A 93 1.84 -6.68 -13.03
N ARG A 94 1.78 -6.08 -14.22
CA ARG A 94 1.60 -6.81 -15.49
C ARG A 94 2.85 -7.61 -15.88
N ASP A 95 4.01 -7.26 -15.33
CA ASP A 95 5.20 -8.10 -15.31
C ASP A 95 5.10 -9.12 -14.16
N GLU A 96 5.30 -10.39 -14.48
CA GLU A 96 5.25 -11.47 -13.51
C GLU A 96 6.25 -11.20 -12.38
N GLY A 97 5.82 -11.40 -11.13
CA GLY A 97 6.72 -11.40 -9.98
C GLY A 97 6.89 -10.06 -9.26
N SER A 98 6.17 -9.00 -9.62
CA SER A 98 6.15 -7.76 -8.84
C SER A 98 4.74 -7.31 -8.53
N GLY A 99 4.58 -6.51 -7.47
CA GLY A 99 3.27 -6.06 -7.04
C GLY A 99 3.35 -4.84 -6.13
N ALA A 100 2.17 -4.34 -5.77
CA ALA A 100 2.04 -3.23 -4.85
C ALA A 100 0.96 -3.49 -3.81
N LEU A 101 1.21 -3.06 -2.58
CA LEU A 101 0.28 -3.10 -1.48
C LEU A 101 0.07 -1.69 -0.94
N LEU A 102 -1.18 -1.37 -0.60
CA LEU A 102 -1.53 -0.12 0.08
C LEU A 102 -2.02 -0.45 1.48
N PHE A 103 -1.44 0.19 2.49
CA PHE A 103 -1.73 -0.06 3.89
C PHE A 103 -2.47 1.12 4.54
N VAL A 104 -3.28 0.77 5.54
CA VAL A 104 -3.91 1.72 6.44
C VAL A 104 -3.57 1.42 7.89
N GLU A 105 -3.47 2.48 8.70
CA GLU A 105 -3.35 2.43 10.15
C GLU A 105 -4.26 3.50 10.76
N ASP A 106 -5.11 3.12 11.72
CA ASP A 106 -6.15 3.96 12.32
C ASP A 106 -7.02 4.74 11.29
N GLY A 107 -7.29 4.12 10.14
CA GLY A 107 -8.08 4.73 9.06
C GLY A 107 -7.32 5.76 8.21
N TYR A 108 -5.99 5.83 8.35
CA TYR A 108 -5.12 6.71 7.59
C TYR A 108 -4.16 5.91 6.70
N LEU A 109 -3.81 6.46 5.53
CA LEU A 109 -2.75 5.88 4.68
C LEU A 109 -1.43 5.82 5.45
N SER A 110 -0.84 4.63 5.56
CA SER A 110 0.35 4.39 6.38
C SER A 110 1.56 3.90 5.60
N CYS A 111 1.37 3.15 4.52
CA CYS A 111 2.45 2.68 3.67
C CYS A 111 1.95 2.38 2.26
N PHE A 112 2.76 2.74 1.26
CA PHE A 112 2.65 2.23 -0.10
C PHE A 112 3.88 1.35 -0.35
N GLU A 113 3.67 0.04 -0.42
CA GLU A 113 4.72 -0.95 -0.60
C GLU A 113 4.77 -1.40 -2.05
N VAL A 114 5.98 -1.44 -2.62
CA VAL A 114 6.26 -2.07 -3.90
C VAL A 114 7.25 -3.20 -3.68
N TYR A 115 6.87 -4.40 -4.07
CA TYR A 115 7.66 -5.61 -3.88
C TYR A 115 8.00 -6.27 -5.21
N SER A 116 9.11 -6.99 -5.21
CA SER A 116 9.46 -7.99 -6.23
C SER A 116 9.73 -9.33 -5.55
N VAL A 117 9.40 -10.41 -6.22
CA VAL A 117 9.79 -11.78 -5.84
C VAL A 117 11.20 -12.12 -6.33
N GLU A 118 11.74 -11.31 -7.24
CA GLU A 118 13.13 -11.37 -7.69
C GLU A 118 14.04 -10.60 -6.71
N ASP A 119 15.36 -10.83 -6.78
CA ASP A 119 16.34 -10.15 -5.92
C ASP A 119 16.62 -8.69 -6.35
N GLU A 120 15.81 -8.13 -7.26
CA GLU A 120 15.97 -6.80 -7.84
C GLU A 120 14.96 -5.80 -7.23
N PRO A 121 15.39 -4.59 -6.84
CA PRO A 121 14.47 -3.61 -6.26
C PRO A 121 13.41 -3.14 -7.27
N ALA A 122 12.13 -3.32 -6.92
CA ALA A 122 11.02 -2.90 -7.76
C ALA A 122 10.93 -1.37 -7.88
N ALA A 123 10.85 -0.88 -9.12
CA ALA A 123 10.65 0.53 -9.42
C ALA A 123 9.18 0.95 -9.17
N LEU A 124 8.93 2.26 -9.12
CA LEU A 124 7.57 2.79 -9.04
C LEU A 124 6.78 2.35 -10.29
N PRO A 125 5.66 1.62 -10.16
CA PRO A 125 4.88 1.22 -11.33
C PRO A 125 4.15 2.43 -11.92
N ARG A 126 3.82 2.36 -13.21
CA ARG A 126 2.83 3.27 -13.79
C ARG A 126 1.42 2.81 -13.44
N PRO A 127 0.45 3.74 -13.27
CA PRO A 127 -0.95 3.39 -12.97
C PRO A 127 -1.52 2.27 -13.86
N GLU A 128 -1.25 2.30 -15.16
CA GLU A 128 -1.73 1.34 -16.16
C GLU A 128 -1.13 -0.08 -16.04
N GLN A 129 -0.07 -0.24 -15.24
CA GLN A 129 0.55 -1.54 -14.96
C GLN A 129 -0.14 -2.29 -13.82
N LEU A 130 -0.92 -1.60 -12.99
CA LEU A 130 -1.63 -2.18 -11.86
C LEU A 130 -2.80 -3.05 -12.33
N ILE A 131 -2.90 -4.26 -11.77
CA ILE A 131 -4.04 -5.15 -11.86
C ILE A 131 -4.54 -5.36 -10.44
N ILE A 132 -5.64 -4.71 -10.08
CA ILE A 132 -6.14 -4.74 -8.71
C ILE A 132 -6.84 -6.07 -8.42
N GLU A 133 -6.41 -6.75 -7.36
CA GLU A 133 -6.91 -8.09 -7.02
C GLU A 133 -8.10 -8.04 -6.08
N SER A 134 -8.07 -7.14 -5.09
CA SER A 134 -9.19 -6.84 -4.20
C SER A 134 -8.87 -5.63 -3.32
N ALA A 135 -9.90 -4.86 -2.96
CA ALA A 135 -9.84 -4.00 -1.78
C ALA A 135 -10.45 -4.72 -0.59
N ALA A 136 -9.95 -4.43 0.61
CA ALA A 136 -10.48 -4.89 1.87
C ALA A 136 -11.97 -4.52 1.94
N THR A 137 -12.81 -5.51 1.66
CA THR A 137 -14.23 -5.49 1.94
C THR A 137 -14.41 -6.36 3.16
N ARG A 138 -14.39 -5.76 4.35
CA ARG A 138 -15.04 -6.30 5.56
C ARG A 138 -15.00 -5.27 6.68
N HIS A 139 -16.15 -4.67 6.91
CA HIS A 139 -16.58 -4.27 8.24
C HIS A 139 -17.16 -5.54 8.86
N ASP A 140 -16.34 -6.35 9.53
CA ASP A 140 -16.89 -7.39 10.40
C ASP A 140 -17.27 -6.69 11.71
N ASP A 141 -18.53 -6.24 11.76
CA ASP A 141 -19.23 -5.88 12.99
C ASP A 141 -19.23 -7.11 13.90
N SER A 142 -18.19 -7.27 14.71
CA SER A 142 -18.26 -8.09 15.93
C SER A 142 -18.79 -7.22 17.05
N GLY A 143 -20.05 -6.80 16.92
CA GLY A 143 -20.83 -6.24 18.00
C GLY A 143 -21.25 -7.33 18.96
N SER A 144 -20.58 -7.34 20.12
CA SER A 144 -21.02 -7.72 21.49
C SER A 144 -22.12 -8.77 21.66
#